data_AF-A0A2V8KAN2-F1
#
_entry.id   AF-A0A2V8KAN2-F1
#
_cell.length_a   1.000
_cell.length_b   1.000
_cell.length_c   1.000
_cell.angle_alpha   90.00
_cell.angle_beta   90.00
_cell.angle_gamma   90.00
#
_symmetry.space_group_name_H-M   'P 1'
#
loop_
_entity.id
_entity.type
_entity.pdbx_description
1 polymer ?
#
loop_
_entity_poly.entity_id
_entity_poly.type
_entity_poly.pdbx_seq_one_letter_code
_entity_poly.pdbx_strand_id
1 'polypeptide(L)'
;MWWKTLFRRKQLEHDLEEEINLHLLRETQQRIERGESPEHARLHAHRDFGNIALIKDTTRDMWGQRWLDRMRQDVVYAFRTFGKSPGSTAAIVLILAIGIGLNTAIFSLINATLLEPLPYPEADRIVQIWLNVNTPSSSSSLTLSIPEITLLSQQTNIFQDLAAYDFSGPGVNITGAGEPEQVKAIHVSGSYFRLFGAPIEAGRTFSFDEYRPNGGRVVMLRKLVGGRHRRRRFPAKPCGGNMVSAAGRPGYNESGPLPSNCCTLEGRHHD
;
A
#
# COMPACT_ATOMS: atom_id res chain seq x y z
N MET A 1 -25.74 -5.85 -24.68
CA MET A 1 -24.72 -6.14 -25.72
C MET A 1 -25.02 -7.39 -26.57
N TRP A 2 -25.73 -8.41 -26.04
CA TRP A 2 -26.09 -9.67 -26.74
C TRP A 2 -27.09 -9.55 -27.92
N TRP A 3 -27.77 -8.40 -28.04
CA TRP A 3 -28.82 -8.17 -29.04
C TRP A 3 -28.24 -7.86 -30.42
N LYS A 4 -27.07 -7.19 -30.47
CA LYS A 4 -26.36 -6.88 -31.71
C LYS A 4 -25.80 -8.16 -32.36
N THR A 5 -25.35 -9.12 -31.57
CA THR A 5 -24.87 -10.43 -32.05
C THR A 5 -26.00 -11.27 -32.63
N LEU A 6 -27.18 -11.28 -32.00
CA LEU A 6 -28.37 -11.98 -32.51
C LEU A 6 -28.91 -11.37 -33.82
N PHE A 7 -28.87 -10.05 -33.96
CA PHE A 7 -29.29 -9.37 -35.19
C PHE A 7 -28.37 -9.74 -36.37
N ARG A 8 -27.05 -9.78 -36.11
CA ARG A 8 -26.06 -10.17 -37.11
C ARG A 8 -26.20 -11.63 -37.54
N ARG A 9 -26.64 -12.52 -36.63
CA ARG A 9 -26.96 -13.92 -36.94
C ARG A 9 -28.14 -14.05 -37.91
N LYS A 10 -29.23 -13.31 -37.67
CA LYS A 10 -30.39 -13.35 -38.58
C LYS A 10 -30.03 -12.86 -39.98
N GLN A 11 -29.18 -11.84 -40.09
CA GLN A 11 -28.67 -11.37 -41.38
C GLN A 11 -27.80 -12.42 -42.06
N LEU A 12 -26.78 -12.97 -41.38
CA LEU A 12 -25.92 -14.00 -41.95
C LEU A 12 -26.69 -15.26 -42.38
N GLU A 13 -27.69 -15.69 -41.60
CA GLU A 13 -28.57 -16.82 -41.97
C GLU A 13 -29.43 -16.51 -43.18
N HIS A 14 -29.94 -15.28 -43.28
CA HIS A 14 -30.74 -14.85 -44.43
C HIS A 14 -29.89 -14.74 -45.70
N ASP A 15 -28.71 -14.11 -45.60
CA ASP A 15 -27.77 -13.94 -46.70
C ASP A 15 -27.29 -15.31 -47.22
N LEU A 16 -26.97 -16.26 -46.32
CA LEU A 16 -26.57 -17.62 -46.70
C LEU A 16 -27.71 -18.37 -47.39
N GLU A 17 -28.94 -18.21 -46.93
CA GLU A 17 -30.11 -18.84 -47.53
C GLU A 17 -30.43 -18.24 -48.90
N GLU A 18 -30.28 -16.92 -49.06
CA GLU A 18 -30.40 -16.22 -50.33
C GLU A 18 -29.32 -16.68 -51.33
N GLU A 19 -28.07 -16.80 -50.90
CA GLU A 19 -26.95 -17.24 -51.74
C GLU A 19 -27.14 -18.69 -52.24
N ILE A 20 -27.58 -19.60 -51.36
CA ILE A 20 -27.89 -21.00 -51.71
C ILE A 20 -29.01 -21.04 -52.76
N ASN A 21 -30.09 -20.29 -52.54
CA ASN A 21 -31.23 -20.26 -53.47
C ASN A 21 -30.82 -19.67 -54.83
N LEU A 22 -30.00 -18.63 -54.84
CA LEU A 22 -29.44 -18.04 -56.06
C LEU A 22 -28.59 -19.04 -56.84
N HIS A 23 -27.77 -19.84 -56.15
CA HIS A 23 -26.95 -20.86 -56.80
C HIS A 23 -27.82 -21.95 -57.45
N LEU A 24 -28.82 -22.45 -56.73
CA LEU A 24 -29.78 -23.43 -57.25
C LEU A 24 -30.58 -22.89 -58.45
N LEU A 25 -30.99 -21.62 -58.39
CA LEU A 25 -31.68 -20.95 -59.50
C LEU A 25 -30.77 -20.83 -60.74
N ARG A 26 -29.52 -20.39 -60.57
CA ARG A 26 -28.55 -20.29 -61.68
C ARG A 26 -28.27 -21.65 -62.31
N GLU A 27 -28.04 -22.69 -61.52
CA GLU A 27 -27.81 -24.04 -62.03
C GLU A 27 -29.02 -24.58 -62.80
N THR A 28 -30.21 -24.38 -62.26
CA THR A 28 -31.46 -24.77 -62.93
C THR A 28 -31.58 -24.07 -64.28
N GLN A 29 -31.35 -22.75 -64.32
CA GLN A 29 -31.47 -21.96 -65.54
C GLN A 29 -30.46 -22.36 -66.62
N GLN A 30 -29.20 -22.59 -66.23
CA GLN A 30 -28.17 -23.05 -67.17
C GLN A 30 -28.49 -24.42 -67.77
N ARG A 31 -29.13 -25.31 -67.01
CA ARG A 31 -29.55 -26.63 -67.52
C ARG A 31 -30.73 -26.51 -68.48
N ILE A 32 -31.68 -25.63 -68.20
CA ILE A 32 -32.77 -25.30 -69.12
C ILE A 32 -32.20 -24.72 -70.43
N GLU A 33 -31.22 -23.82 -70.35
CA GLU A 33 -30.53 -23.27 -71.53
C GLU A 33 -29.75 -24.33 -72.33
N ARG A 34 -29.27 -25.39 -71.66
CA ARG A 34 -28.65 -26.57 -72.29
C ARG A 34 -29.66 -27.58 -72.84
N GLY A 35 -30.97 -27.30 -72.72
CA GLY A 35 -32.05 -28.09 -73.33
C GLY A 35 -32.73 -29.10 -72.41
N GLU A 36 -32.47 -29.10 -71.10
CA GLU A 36 -33.22 -29.94 -70.15
C GLU A 36 -34.62 -29.37 -69.87
N SER A 37 -35.59 -30.26 -69.58
CA SER A 37 -36.91 -29.81 -69.13
C SER A 37 -36.82 -29.14 -67.75
N PRO A 38 -37.68 -28.14 -67.45
CA PRO A 38 -37.61 -27.38 -66.20
C PRO A 38 -37.73 -28.21 -64.92
N GLU A 39 -38.55 -29.27 -64.96
CA GLU A 39 -38.75 -30.21 -63.85
C GLU A 39 -37.47 -31.01 -63.55
N HIS A 40 -36.85 -31.56 -64.60
CA HIS A 40 -35.63 -32.36 -64.48
C HIS A 40 -34.43 -31.50 -64.07
N ALA A 41 -34.31 -30.29 -64.63
CA ALA A 41 -33.25 -29.34 -64.32
C ALA A 41 -33.21 -28.97 -62.82
N ARG A 42 -34.38 -28.72 -62.21
CA ARG A 42 -34.49 -28.42 -60.77
C ARG A 42 -34.07 -29.59 -59.90
N LEU A 43 -34.57 -30.78 -60.22
CA LEU A 43 -34.34 -31.98 -59.41
C LEU A 43 -32.86 -32.40 -59.46
N HIS A 44 -32.22 -32.24 -60.63
CA HIS A 44 -30.79 -32.49 -60.79
C HIS A 44 -29.94 -31.42 -60.10
N ALA A 45 -30.29 -30.13 -60.20
CA ALA A 45 -29.58 -29.06 -59.47
C ALA A 45 -29.62 -29.28 -57.94
N HIS A 46 -30.75 -29.70 -57.39
CA HIS A 46 -30.85 -30.04 -55.96
C HIS A 46 -30.03 -31.27 -55.57
N ARG A 47 -29.94 -32.30 -56.43
CA ARG A 47 -29.10 -33.49 -56.17
C ARG A 47 -27.61 -33.15 -56.22
N ASP A 48 -27.20 -32.34 -57.18
CA ASP A 48 -25.78 -32.02 -57.41
C ASP A 48 -25.25 -31.03 -56.35
N PHE A 49 -26.11 -30.14 -55.81
CA PHE A 49 -25.76 -29.28 -54.68
C PHE A 49 -25.49 -30.07 -53.37
N GLY A 50 -26.08 -31.25 -53.22
CA GLY A 50 -25.85 -32.15 -52.08
C GLY A 50 -26.61 -31.76 -50.81
N ASN A 51 -26.05 -32.11 -49.64
CA ASN A 51 -26.75 -31.93 -48.36
C ASN A 51 -26.68 -30.47 -47.87
N ILE A 52 -27.69 -29.68 -48.28
CA ILE A 52 -27.86 -28.27 -47.88
C ILE A 52 -27.84 -28.09 -46.35
N ALA A 53 -28.41 -29.03 -45.59
CA ALA A 53 -28.46 -28.93 -44.13
C ALA A 53 -27.06 -29.04 -43.50
N LEU A 54 -26.21 -29.91 -44.04
CA LEU A 54 -24.83 -30.05 -43.57
C LEU A 54 -24.00 -28.81 -43.91
N ILE A 55 -24.13 -28.27 -45.12
CA ILE A 55 -23.43 -27.05 -45.55
C ILE A 55 -23.85 -25.87 -44.66
N LYS A 56 -25.15 -25.68 -44.43
CA LYS A 56 -25.64 -24.65 -43.50
C LYS A 56 -25.08 -24.84 -42.09
N ASP A 57 -24.97 -26.07 -41.60
CA ASP A 57 -24.47 -26.33 -40.24
C ASP A 57 -22.98 -26.02 -40.08
N THR A 58 -22.15 -26.42 -41.05
CA THR A 58 -20.70 -26.14 -41.05
C THR A 58 -20.39 -24.66 -41.24
N THR A 59 -21.13 -23.95 -42.10
CA THR A 59 -20.99 -22.50 -42.24
C THR A 59 -21.36 -21.77 -40.95
N ARG A 60 -22.40 -22.25 -40.25
CA ARG A 60 -22.82 -21.70 -38.95
C ARG A 60 -21.77 -21.93 -37.85
N ASP A 61 -20.99 -23.01 -37.92
CA ASP A 61 -19.84 -23.25 -37.04
C ASP A 61 -18.70 -22.26 -37.28
N MET A 62 -18.45 -21.90 -38.55
CA MET A 62 -17.37 -20.96 -38.92
C MET A 62 -17.65 -19.51 -38.49
N TRP A 63 -18.92 -19.11 -38.32
CA TRP A 63 -19.27 -17.74 -37.93
C TRP A 63 -18.91 -17.35 -36.50
N GLY A 64 -18.33 -18.26 -35.70
CA GLY A 64 -17.70 -17.91 -34.43
C GLY A 64 -18.67 -17.24 -33.44
N GLN A 65 -19.96 -17.53 -33.50
CA GLN A 65 -20.92 -17.10 -32.47
C GLN A 65 -21.37 -18.26 -31.57
N ARG A 66 -21.24 -19.51 -32.04
CA ARG A 66 -21.49 -20.72 -31.23
C ARG A 66 -20.56 -20.83 -30.01
N TRP A 67 -19.39 -20.18 -29.99
CA TRP A 67 -18.52 -20.21 -28.81
C TRP A 67 -19.07 -19.39 -27.65
N LEU A 68 -19.76 -18.26 -27.91
CA LEU A 68 -20.40 -17.45 -26.87
C LEU A 68 -21.60 -18.19 -26.27
N ASP A 69 -22.41 -18.83 -27.11
CA ASP A 69 -23.55 -19.64 -26.65
C ASP A 69 -23.06 -20.85 -25.84
N ARG A 70 -21.97 -21.51 -26.28
CA ARG A 70 -21.30 -22.59 -25.52
C ARG A 70 -20.75 -22.09 -24.19
N MET A 71 -20.00 -20.99 -24.17
CA MET A 71 -19.48 -20.41 -22.92
C MET A 71 -20.60 -20.06 -21.95
N ARG A 72 -21.72 -19.50 -22.44
CA ARG A 72 -22.89 -19.23 -21.59
C ARG A 72 -23.48 -20.52 -21.04
N GLN A 73 -23.64 -21.55 -21.88
CA GLN A 73 -24.14 -22.86 -21.44
C GLN A 73 -23.22 -23.47 -20.39
N ASP A 74 -21.91 -23.43 -20.61
CA ASP A 74 -20.88 -23.94 -19.70
C ASP A 74 -20.90 -23.20 -18.36
N VAL A 75 -21.04 -21.87 -18.37
CA VAL A 75 -21.17 -21.06 -17.14
C VAL A 75 -22.44 -21.42 -16.37
N VAL A 76 -23.60 -21.49 -17.03
CA VAL A 76 -24.86 -21.88 -16.38
C VAL A 76 -24.77 -23.30 -15.83
N TYR A 77 -24.15 -24.21 -16.58
CA TYR A 77 -23.92 -25.57 -16.16
C TYR A 77 -22.99 -25.65 -14.95
N ALA A 78 -21.90 -24.87 -14.93
CA ALA A 78 -20.99 -24.78 -13.80
C ALA A 78 -21.70 -24.29 -12.53
N PHE A 79 -22.51 -23.22 -12.62
CA PHE A 79 -23.30 -22.74 -11.49
C PHE A 79 -24.32 -23.77 -10.98
N ARG A 80 -25.01 -24.49 -11.89
CA ARG A 80 -25.89 -25.60 -11.48
C ARG A 80 -25.12 -26.73 -10.82
N THR A 81 -23.88 -26.98 -11.25
CA THR A 81 -23.02 -28.02 -10.68
C THR A 81 -22.55 -27.61 -9.28
N PHE A 82 -22.18 -26.35 -9.08
CA PHE A 82 -21.86 -25.80 -7.75
C PHE A 82 -23.03 -25.94 -6.77
N GLY A 83 -24.27 -25.71 -7.23
CA GLY A 83 -25.47 -25.94 -6.41
C GLY A 83 -25.77 -27.41 -6.09
N LYS A 84 -25.26 -28.36 -6.89
CA LYS A 84 -25.43 -29.81 -6.66
C LYS A 84 -24.44 -30.38 -5.65
N SER A 85 -23.27 -29.74 -5.49
CA SER A 85 -22.20 -30.18 -4.58
C SER A 85 -21.76 -29.06 -3.63
N PRO A 86 -22.64 -28.60 -2.72
CA PRO A 86 -22.40 -27.39 -1.93
C PRO A 86 -21.18 -27.51 -1.00
N GLY A 87 -20.88 -28.71 -0.47
CA GLY A 87 -19.74 -28.92 0.43
C GLY A 87 -18.38 -28.69 -0.25
N SER A 88 -18.15 -29.29 -1.41
CA SER A 88 -16.91 -29.12 -2.17
C SER A 88 -16.75 -27.70 -2.69
N THR A 89 -17.83 -27.08 -3.17
CA THR A 89 -17.81 -25.69 -3.61
C THR A 89 -17.46 -24.75 -2.45
N ALA A 90 -18.06 -24.93 -1.27
CA ALA A 90 -17.76 -24.11 -0.10
C ALA A 90 -16.29 -24.20 0.30
N ALA A 91 -15.70 -25.41 0.29
CA ALA A 91 -14.28 -25.60 0.60
C ALA A 91 -13.37 -24.84 -0.38
N ILE A 92 -13.63 -24.96 -1.69
CA ILE A 92 -12.87 -24.26 -2.73
C ILE A 92 -13.00 -22.74 -2.59
N VAL A 93 -14.22 -22.23 -2.38
CA VAL A 93 -14.48 -20.80 -2.18
C VAL A 93 -13.74 -20.29 -0.94
N LEU A 94 -13.73 -21.06 0.15
CA LEU A 94 -13.03 -20.67 1.38
C LEU A 94 -11.50 -20.60 1.16
N ILE A 95 -10.92 -21.59 0.50
CA ILE A 95 -9.48 -21.60 0.19
C ILE A 95 -9.12 -20.39 -0.69
N LEU A 96 -9.93 -20.12 -1.71
CA LEU A 96 -9.72 -18.98 -2.61
C LEU A 96 -9.85 -17.65 -1.85
N ALA A 97 -10.87 -17.52 -0.98
CA ALA A 97 -11.08 -16.33 -0.17
C ALA A 97 -9.91 -16.08 0.79
N ILE A 98 -9.39 -17.12 1.43
CA ILE A 98 -8.21 -17.02 2.32
C ILE A 98 -6.97 -16.60 1.52
N GLY A 99 -6.71 -17.24 0.36
CA GLY A 99 -5.56 -16.91 -0.46
C GLY A 99 -5.57 -15.47 -0.97
N ILE A 100 -6.73 -14.97 -1.39
CA ILE A 100 -6.89 -13.57 -1.81
C ILE A 100 -6.77 -12.64 -0.61
N GLY A 101 -7.49 -12.93 0.48
CA GLY A 101 -7.54 -12.08 1.67
C GLY A 101 -6.18 -11.94 2.36
N LEU A 102 -5.40 -13.03 2.46
CA LEU A 102 -4.08 -13.01 3.07
C LEU A 102 -3.10 -12.15 2.27
N ASN A 103 -3.07 -12.33 0.95
CA ASN A 103 -2.21 -11.52 0.08
C ASN A 103 -2.58 -10.04 0.18
N THR A 104 -3.88 -9.71 0.08
CA THR A 104 -4.35 -8.33 0.24
C THR A 104 -4.02 -7.76 1.62
N ALA A 105 -4.17 -8.52 2.70
CA ALA A 105 -3.87 -8.06 4.06
C ALA A 105 -2.39 -7.72 4.25
N ILE A 106 -1.48 -8.56 3.74
CA ILE A 106 -0.03 -8.31 3.80
C ILE A 106 0.32 -7.03 3.04
N PHE A 107 -0.20 -6.87 1.82
CA PHE A 107 0.06 -5.65 1.03
C PHE A 107 -0.54 -4.40 1.66
N SER A 108 -1.75 -4.48 2.24
CA SER A 108 -2.35 -3.36 2.97
C SER A 108 -1.52 -2.98 4.19
N LEU A 109 -1.01 -3.95 4.95
CA LEU A 109 -0.15 -3.69 6.10
C LEU A 109 1.16 -3.02 5.67
N ILE A 110 1.80 -3.55 4.63
CA ILE A 110 3.02 -2.95 4.07
C ILE A 110 2.73 -1.53 3.60
N ASN A 111 1.62 -1.31 2.91
CA ASN A 111 1.28 0.02 2.41
C ASN A 111 1.01 1.02 3.54
N ALA A 112 0.31 0.60 4.58
CA ALA A 112 0.04 1.43 5.75
C ALA A 112 1.29 1.72 6.59
N THR A 113 2.25 0.80 6.66
CA THR A 113 3.42 0.92 7.55
C THR A 113 4.69 1.44 6.87
N LEU A 114 4.91 1.10 5.59
CA LEU A 114 6.12 1.45 4.85
C LEU A 114 5.90 2.56 3.82
N LEU A 115 4.68 2.73 3.31
CA LEU A 115 4.39 3.63 2.18
C LEU A 115 3.53 4.84 2.54
N GLU A 116 2.93 4.88 3.74
CA GLU A 116 2.36 6.13 4.24
C GLU A 116 3.52 7.09 4.50
N PRO A 117 3.57 8.25 3.81
CA PRO A 117 4.69 9.17 3.94
C PRO A 117 4.80 9.57 5.40
N LEU A 118 5.99 9.41 5.99
CA LEU A 118 6.22 9.79 7.37
C LEU A 118 5.73 11.24 7.53
N PRO A 119 4.98 11.56 8.61
CA PRO A 119 4.32 12.86 8.78
C PRO A 119 5.33 13.95 9.17
N TYR A 120 6.43 14.04 8.43
CA TYR A 120 7.44 15.07 8.52
C TYR A 120 7.31 16.01 7.31
N PRO A 121 7.51 17.32 7.51
CA PRO A 121 7.65 18.24 6.38
C PRO A 121 8.81 17.78 5.50
N GLU A 122 8.60 17.74 4.18
CA GLU A 122 9.64 17.37 3.20
C GLU A 122 10.33 16.03 3.53
N ALA A 123 9.56 15.01 3.91
CA ALA A 123 10.08 13.69 4.28
C ALA A 123 10.99 13.06 3.21
N ASP A 124 10.80 13.40 1.94
CA ASP A 124 11.63 12.98 0.80
C ASP A 124 13.06 13.54 0.83
N ARG A 125 13.32 14.57 1.65
CA ARG A 125 14.62 15.24 1.78
C ARG A 125 15.37 14.88 3.06
N ILE A 126 14.76 14.08 3.94
CA ILE A 126 15.39 13.67 5.20
C ILE A 126 16.24 12.43 4.93
N VAL A 127 17.53 12.51 5.24
CA VAL A 127 18.47 11.39 5.14
C VAL A 127 19.08 11.07 6.50
N GLN A 128 19.29 9.78 6.74
CA GLN A 128 19.96 9.32 7.97
C GLN A 128 21.41 8.96 7.67
N ILE A 129 22.33 9.54 8.44
CA ILE A 129 23.77 9.33 8.28
C ILE A 129 24.23 8.26 9.28
N TRP A 130 24.87 7.21 8.77
CA TRP A 130 25.48 6.14 9.55
C TRP A 130 26.94 5.95 9.14
N LEU A 131 27.82 5.68 10.10
CA LEU A 131 29.20 5.31 9.79
C LEU A 131 29.27 3.79 9.61
N ASN A 132 29.54 3.33 8.38
CA ASN A 132 29.83 1.93 8.13
C ASN A 132 31.33 1.69 8.25
N VAL A 133 31.75 0.97 9.29
CA VAL A 133 33.12 0.49 9.39
C VAL A 133 33.14 -0.94 8.89
N ASN A 134 33.63 -1.13 7.66
CA ASN A 134 33.90 -2.46 7.12
C ASN A 134 35.14 -3.02 7.79
N THR A 135 34.94 -3.77 8.88
CA THR A 135 35.99 -4.63 9.43
C THR A 135 35.84 -6.05 8.89
N PRO A 136 36.95 -6.80 8.68
CA PRO A 136 36.90 -8.18 8.17
C PRO A 136 36.04 -9.13 9.02
N SER A 137 35.76 -8.78 10.28
CA SER A 137 35.03 -9.60 11.24
C SER A 137 33.61 -9.10 11.57
N SER A 138 33.20 -7.90 11.17
CA SER A 138 31.82 -7.42 11.32
C SER A 138 31.51 -6.18 10.49
N SER A 139 30.30 -6.13 9.92
CA SER A 139 29.65 -4.89 9.50
C SER A 139 28.89 -4.33 10.70
N SER A 140 29.50 -3.40 11.42
CA SER A 140 28.86 -2.68 12.51
C SER A 140 28.57 -1.25 12.08
N SER A 141 27.30 -0.86 12.08
CA SER A 141 26.91 0.55 11.94
C SER A 141 27.28 1.27 13.23
N LEU A 142 28.29 2.14 13.16
CA LEU A 142 28.72 2.96 14.29
C LEU A 142 27.95 4.28 14.28
N THR A 143 27.56 4.71 15.48
CA THR A 143 26.99 6.04 15.69
C THR A 143 28.12 7.07 15.59
N LEU A 144 27.83 8.23 15.00
CA LEU A 144 28.80 9.32 14.90
C LEU A 144 29.14 9.88 16.29
N SER A 145 30.41 10.21 16.50
CA SER A 145 30.88 10.93 17.67
C SER A 145 30.53 12.42 17.58
N ILE A 146 30.47 13.10 18.73
CA ILE A 146 30.17 14.54 18.80
C ILE A 146 31.09 15.41 17.91
N PRO A 147 32.42 15.16 17.84
CA PRO A 147 33.29 15.90 16.93
C PRO A 147 32.94 15.70 15.45
N GLU A 148 32.59 14.47 15.04
CA GLU A 148 32.20 14.18 13.65
C GLU A 148 30.89 14.88 13.28
N ILE A 149 29.91 14.87 14.17
CA ILE A 149 28.66 15.63 14.01
C ILE A 149 28.94 17.13 13.88
N THR A 150 29.89 17.65 14.66
CA THR A 150 30.27 19.07 14.61
C THR A 150 30.90 19.41 13.25
N LEU A 151 31.77 18.56 12.71
CA LEU A 151 32.34 18.75 11.36
C LEU A 151 31.26 18.72 10.27
N LEU A 152 30.34 17.77 10.34
CA LEU A 152 29.21 17.69 9.39
C LEU A 152 28.30 18.92 9.50
N SER A 153 28.08 19.45 10.70
CA SER A 153 27.25 20.64 10.90
C SER A 153 27.85 21.90 10.27
N GLN A 154 29.16 21.93 10.02
CA GLN A 154 29.85 23.02 9.34
C GLN A 154 29.75 22.91 7.80
N GLN A 155 29.34 21.75 7.26
CA GLN A 155 29.20 21.52 5.82
C GLN A 155 27.80 21.92 5.31
N THR A 156 27.53 23.23 5.30
CA THR A 156 26.23 23.82 4.93
C THR A 156 25.85 23.70 3.44
N ASN A 157 26.77 23.27 2.57
CA ASN A 157 26.52 23.17 1.13
C ASN A 157 25.75 21.90 0.73
N ILE A 158 25.64 20.92 1.62
CA ILE A 158 25.01 19.61 1.34
C ILE A 158 23.71 19.45 2.14
N PHE A 159 23.68 19.96 3.37
CA PHE A 159 22.53 19.82 4.27
C PHE A 159 21.97 21.19 4.66
N GLN A 160 20.66 21.34 4.57
CA GLN A 160 19.95 22.54 5.04
C GLN A 160 19.93 22.62 6.57
N ASP A 161 19.66 21.49 7.23
CA ASP A 161 19.70 21.33 8.68
C ASP A 161 20.29 19.96 9.02
N LEU A 162 21.02 19.86 10.14
CA LEU A 162 21.56 18.61 10.66
C LEU A 162 21.13 18.44 12.11
N ALA A 163 20.53 17.29 12.43
CA ALA A 163 20.17 16.93 13.80
C ALA A 163 20.82 15.61 14.22
N ALA A 164 21.41 15.61 15.41
CA ALA A 164 21.83 14.40 16.12
C ALA A 164 20.79 13.99 17.15
N TYR A 165 20.65 12.69 17.35
CA TYR A 165 19.86 12.11 18.43
C TYR A 165 20.47 10.79 18.91
N ASP A 166 20.22 10.46 20.18
CA ASP A 166 20.45 9.13 20.72
C ASP A 166 19.27 8.72 21.61
N PHE A 167 19.07 7.42 21.77
CA PHE A 167 18.19 6.89 22.80
C PHE A 167 19.02 6.83 24.08
N SER A 168 18.64 7.57 25.11
CA SER A 168 19.39 7.83 26.36
C SER A 168 19.62 6.58 27.23
N GLY A 169 20.11 5.49 26.63
CA GLY A 169 20.24 4.16 27.21
C GLY A 169 18.90 3.54 27.63
N PRO A 170 18.88 2.76 28.72
CA PRO A 170 17.68 2.07 29.21
C PRO A 170 16.60 3.00 29.80
N GLY A 171 16.85 4.31 29.86
CA GLY A 171 15.93 5.31 30.40
C GLY A 171 16.58 6.19 31.46
N VAL A 172 15.82 7.21 31.87
CA VAL A 172 16.20 8.23 32.86
C VAL A 172 15.28 8.12 34.06
N ASN A 173 15.85 8.12 35.27
CA ASN A 173 15.06 8.11 36.49
C ASN A 173 14.64 9.53 36.85
N ILE A 174 13.33 9.76 36.94
CA ILE A 174 12.75 11.02 37.40
C ILE A 174 12.46 10.92 38.89
N THR A 175 13.03 11.85 39.67
CA THR A 175 12.80 11.98 41.12
C THR A 175 12.44 13.43 41.50
N GLY A 176 11.81 13.63 42.67
CA GLY A 176 11.53 14.96 43.25
C GLY A 176 10.05 15.28 43.50
N ALA A 177 9.10 14.49 42.99
CA ALA A 177 7.65 14.72 43.18
C ALA A 177 6.86 13.41 43.40
N GLY A 178 7.40 12.48 44.20
CA GLY A 178 6.78 11.18 44.53
C GLY A 178 7.72 10.00 44.31
N GLU A 179 7.15 8.81 44.08
CA GLU A 179 7.93 7.60 43.82
C GLU A 179 8.78 7.73 42.54
N PRO A 180 10.06 7.29 42.59
CA PRO A 180 10.95 7.27 41.43
C PRO A 180 10.34 6.47 40.28
N GLU A 181 10.38 7.05 39.09
CA GLU A 181 9.89 6.40 37.87
C GLU A 181 10.99 6.45 36.82
N GLN A 182 11.24 5.30 36.18
CA GLN A 182 12.13 5.24 35.04
C GLN A 182 11.34 5.56 33.77
N VAL A 183 11.69 6.66 33.11
CA VAL A 183 11.06 7.07 31.86
C VAL A 183 12.03 6.89 30.69
N LYS A 184 11.50 6.57 29.52
CA LYS A 184 12.30 6.55 28.30
C LYS A 184 12.54 7.98 27.84
N ALA A 185 13.82 8.35 27.68
CA ALA A 185 14.24 9.65 27.17
C ALA A 185 15.08 9.47 25.90
N ILE A 186 15.19 10.56 25.16
CA ILE A 186 16.09 10.68 24.00
C ILE A 186 16.92 11.95 24.19
N HIS A 187 18.21 11.89 23.86
CA HIS A 187 19.01 13.10 23.71
C HIS A 187 18.86 13.59 22.29
N VAL A 188 18.66 14.90 22.12
CA VAL A 188 18.50 15.52 20.81
C VAL A 188 19.26 16.83 20.72
N SER A 189 19.79 17.09 19.54
CA SER A 189 20.33 18.41 19.16
C SER A 189 19.23 19.47 18.98
N GLY A 190 19.61 20.75 18.96
CA GLY A 190 18.64 21.85 19.04
C GLY A 190 17.87 22.01 17.74
N SER A 191 18.50 21.63 16.64
CA SER A 191 17.95 21.53 15.29
C SER A 191 16.93 20.40 15.12
N TYR A 192 16.86 19.42 16.05
CA TYR A 192 15.97 18.26 15.91
C TYR A 192 14.50 18.66 15.68
N PHE A 193 13.97 19.58 16.48
CA PHE A 193 12.57 20.00 16.37
C PHE A 193 12.30 20.81 15.09
N ARG A 194 13.30 21.56 14.62
CA ARG A 194 13.21 22.33 13.37
C ARG A 194 13.21 21.38 12.17
N LEU A 195 14.12 20.41 12.15
CA LEU A 195 14.28 19.44 11.08
C LEU A 195 13.01 18.59 10.91
N PHE A 196 12.41 18.11 12.01
CA PHE A 196 11.18 17.31 11.96
C PHE A 196 9.89 18.14 11.97
N GLY A 197 9.98 19.47 12.01
CA GLY A 197 8.82 20.36 12.07
C GLY A 197 7.90 20.16 13.28
N ALA A 198 8.45 19.66 14.40
CA ALA A 198 7.66 19.35 15.59
C ALA A 198 7.20 20.64 16.29
N PRO A 199 5.88 20.87 16.44
CA PRO A 199 5.38 22.09 17.06
C PRO A 199 5.67 22.13 18.56
N ILE A 200 6.05 23.31 19.05
CA ILE A 200 6.30 23.56 20.47
C ILE A 200 5.10 24.32 21.03
N GLU A 201 4.38 23.71 21.97
CA GLU A 201 3.19 24.34 22.55
C GLU A 201 3.53 25.40 23.58
N ALA A 202 4.58 25.16 24.36
CA ALA A 202 4.97 26.02 25.46
C ALA A 202 6.48 25.98 25.68
N GLY A 203 7.08 27.16 25.82
CA GLY A 203 8.51 27.34 26.06
C GLY A 203 9.31 27.64 24.78
N ARG A 204 10.56 27.18 24.74
CA ARG A 204 11.49 27.39 23.62
C ARG A 204 12.27 26.12 23.31
N THR A 205 12.92 26.05 22.14
CA THR A 205 13.91 25.00 21.87
C THR A 205 15.15 25.13 22.76
N PHE A 206 15.99 24.10 22.75
CA PHE A 206 17.34 24.17 23.30
C PHE A 206 18.15 25.29 22.62
N SER A 207 18.94 26.01 23.42
CA SER A 207 19.90 27.02 22.95
C SER A 207 21.27 26.40 22.71
N PHE A 208 22.08 27.01 21.85
CA PHE A 208 23.46 26.57 21.60
C PHE A 208 24.31 26.49 22.88
N ASP A 209 24.10 27.40 23.83
CA ASP A 209 24.84 27.42 25.09
C ASP A 209 24.55 26.22 26.01
N GLU A 210 23.40 25.57 25.82
CA GLU A 210 22.99 24.37 26.57
C GLU A 210 23.68 23.10 26.02
N TYR A 211 24.31 23.18 24.83
CA TYR A 211 25.07 22.08 24.22
C TYR A 211 26.53 22.01 24.64
N ARG A 212 27.04 23.03 25.35
CA ARG A 212 28.45 23.06 25.77
C ARG A 212 28.68 22.03 26.89
N PRO A 213 29.91 21.52 27.05
CA PRO A 213 30.29 20.82 28.28
C PRO A 213 29.95 21.69 29.49
N ASN A 214 29.19 21.16 30.45
CA ASN A 214 28.60 21.88 31.60
C ASN A 214 27.54 22.95 31.25
N GLY A 215 26.92 22.86 30.07
CA GLY A 215 25.79 23.69 29.67
C GLY A 215 24.56 23.51 30.57
N GLY A 216 23.61 24.44 30.44
CA GLY A 216 22.37 24.40 31.20
C GLY A 216 21.63 23.08 30.98
N ARG A 217 21.33 22.34 32.06
CA ARG A 217 20.61 21.08 31.97
C ARG A 217 19.11 21.34 31.74
N VAL A 218 18.65 21.16 30.51
CA VAL A 218 17.24 21.39 30.13
C VAL A 218 16.62 20.11 29.62
N VAL A 219 15.34 19.89 29.95
CA VAL A 219 14.57 18.73 29.50
C VAL A 219 13.27 19.21 28.88
N MET A 220 12.90 18.60 27.76
CA MET A 220 11.57 18.78 27.16
C MET A 220 10.67 17.61 27.49
N LEU A 221 9.42 17.91 27.81
CA LEU A 221 8.42 16.91 28.16
C LEU A 221 7.46 16.74 27.00
N ARG A 222 7.23 15.49 26.61
CA ARG A 222 6.18 15.15 25.65
C ARG A 222 4.82 15.14 26.36
N LYS A 223 3.88 15.90 25.83
CA LYS A 223 2.45 15.82 26.13
C LYS A 223 1.89 14.58 25.45
N LEU A 224 1.43 13.63 26.26
CA LEU A 224 0.64 12.49 25.81
C LEU A 224 -0.83 12.91 25.70
N VAL A 225 -1.42 12.72 24.53
CA VAL A 225 -2.87 12.85 24.33
C VAL A 225 -3.52 11.62 24.97
N GLY A 226 -4.36 11.81 26.00
CA GLY A 226 -5.19 10.73 26.58
C GLY A 226 -4.70 10.03 27.88
N GLY A 227 -3.63 10.49 28.53
CA GLY A 227 -3.07 9.80 29.71
C GLY A 227 -3.58 10.32 31.07
N ARG A 228 -4.29 9.47 31.83
CA ARG A 228 -4.66 9.68 33.26
C ARG A 228 -3.44 9.96 34.18
N HIS A 229 -2.22 9.73 33.71
CA HIS A 229 -0.95 9.92 34.43
C HIS A 229 -0.51 11.40 34.56
N ARG A 230 -0.78 12.27 33.56
CA ARG A 230 -0.31 13.67 33.60
C ARG A 230 -0.95 14.49 34.73
N ARG A 231 -2.23 14.22 35.05
CA ARG A 231 -2.98 15.02 36.03
C ARG A 231 -2.51 14.85 37.47
N ARG A 232 -1.75 13.81 37.83
CA ARG A 232 -1.36 13.55 39.22
C ARG A 232 -0.02 14.18 39.65
N ARG A 233 0.94 14.41 38.74
CA ARG A 233 2.32 14.76 39.13
C ARG A 233 2.80 16.14 38.65
N PHE A 234 2.36 16.57 37.47
CA PHE A 234 2.61 17.93 36.96
C PHE A 234 1.25 18.60 36.75
N PRO A 235 0.66 19.22 37.79
CA PRO A 235 -0.53 20.04 37.59
C PRO A 235 -0.21 21.08 36.51
N ALA A 236 -1.20 21.39 35.65
CA ALA A 236 -1.09 22.42 34.63
C ALA A 236 -0.94 23.80 35.29
N LYS A 237 0.23 24.07 35.87
CA LYS A 237 0.65 25.37 36.32
C LYS A 237 1.57 25.98 35.26
N PRO A 238 1.46 27.30 35.00
CA PRO A 238 2.44 28.00 34.18
C PRO A 238 3.81 27.80 34.81
N CYS A 239 4.81 27.55 33.96
CA CYS A 239 6.17 27.20 34.31
C CYS A 239 6.70 28.00 35.52
N GLY A 240 6.83 27.33 36.65
CA GLY A 240 7.30 27.92 37.90
C GLY A 240 7.40 26.89 39.02
N GLY A 241 8.63 26.46 39.33
CA GLY A 241 9.01 26.14 40.71
C GLY A 241 9.32 24.70 41.13
N ASN A 242 9.19 23.67 40.29
CA ASN A 242 9.54 22.30 40.73
C ASN A 242 10.82 21.78 40.06
N MET A 243 11.86 21.57 40.88
CA MET A 243 13.07 20.85 40.45
C MET A 243 12.74 19.39 40.19
N VAL A 244 13.07 18.92 38.99
CA VAL A 244 13.07 17.51 38.64
C VAL A 244 14.53 17.06 38.61
N SER A 245 14.86 15.95 39.25
CA SER A 245 16.18 15.35 39.15
C SER A 245 16.11 14.16 38.19
N ALA A 246 17.03 14.13 37.23
CA ALA A 246 17.15 13.12 36.19
C ALA A 246 18.52 12.45 36.33
N ALA A 247 18.56 11.13 36.54
CA ALA A 247 19.82 10.37 36.62
C ALA A 247 19.84 9.20 35.63
N GLY A 248 20.97 8.96 34.97
CA GLY A 248 21.17 7.85 34.03
C GLY A 248 22.61 7.29 34.03
N ARG A 249 22.73 5.98 34.33
CA ARG A 249 23.89 5.04 34.26
C ARG A 249 25.28 5.43 34.85
N PRO A 250 26.08 4.44 35.32
CA PRO A 250 27.27 4.68 36.14
C PRO A 250 28.43 5.19 35.28
N GLY A 251 28.85 6.41 35.53
CA GLY A 251 29.86 7.15 34.76
C GLY A 251 29.54 8.64 34.67
N TYR A 252 28.24 8.99 34.72
CA TYR A 252 27.73 10.34 34.90
C TYR A 252 26.99 10.44 36.25
N ASN A 253 27.74 10.36 37.35
CA ASN A 253 27.20 10.59 38.70
C ASN A 253 27.08 12.10 38.98
N GLU A 254 26.25 12.79 38.21
CA GLU A 254 25.90 14.18 38.52
C GLU A 254 24.40 14.33 38.67
N SER A 255 23.91 14.00 39.88
CA SER A 255 22.60 14.44 40.36
C SER A 255 22.64 15.94 40.59
N GLY A 256 22.45 16.70 39.51
CA GLY A 256 22.36 18.14 39.56
C GLY A 256 20.91 18.61 39.42
N PRO A 257 20.48 19.62 40.20
CA PRO A 257 19.17 20.19 40.02
C PRO A 257 18.99 20.75 38.60
N LEU A 258 17.89 20.38 37.93
CA LEU A 258 17.53 20.93 36.62
C LEU A 258 16.91 22.32 36.80
N PRO A 259 17.41 23.38 36.12
CA PRO A 259 16.74 24.66 36.06
C PRO A 259 15.34 24.57 35.42
N SER A 260 14.43 25.40 35.91
CA SER A 260 12.97 25.32 35.82
C SER A 260 12.31 25.62 34.47
N ASN A 261 12.98 25.35 33.35
CA ASN A 261 12.47 25.71 32.01
C ASN A 261 11.80 24.49 31.34
N CYS A 262 10.70 24.01 31.92
CA CYS A 262 9.93 22.89 31.35
C CYS A 262 9.21 23.32 30.07
N CYS A 263 9.61 22.78 28.93
CA CYS A 263 8.94 23.02 27.64
C CYS A 263 8.12 21.78 27.25
N THR A 264 6.90 21.99 26.76
CA THR A 264 5.96 20.90 26.45
C THR A 264 5.80 20.75 24.93
N LEU A 265 5.94 19.52 24.44
CA LEU A 265 5.79 19.15 23.02
C LEU A 265 4.57 18.25 22.82
N GLU A 266 3.73 18.51 21.82
CA GLU A 266 2.62 17.60 21.48
C GLU A 266 3.09 16.57 20.45
N GLY A 267 3.23 15.31 20.87
CA GLY A 267 3.45 14.20 19.95
C GLY A 267 2.11 13.60 19.59
N ARG A 268 1.62 13.82 18.37
CA ARG A 268 0.46 13.11 17.84
C ARG A 268 0.91 11.68 17.53
N HIS A 269 0.61 10.75 18.43
CA HIS A 269 0.81 9.32 18.21
C HIS A 269 -0.39 8.78 17.43
N HIS A 270 -0.11 8.13 16.30
CA HIS A 270 -0.99 7.15 15.71
C HIS A 270 -0.24 5.81 15.74
N ASP A 271 -0.90 4.82 16.35
CA ASP A 271 -0.40 3.46 16.60
C ASP A 271 0.01 2.70 15.34
#